data_AF-A0A3A8HUP1-F1
#
_entry.id   AF-A0A3A8HUP1-F1
#
_cell.length_a   1.000
_cell.length_b   1.000
_cell.length_c   1.000
_cell.angle_alpha   90.00
_cell.angle_beta   90.00
_cell.angle_gamma   90.00
#
_symmetry.space_group_name_H-M   'P 1'
#
loop_
_entity.id
_entity.type
_entity.pdbx_description
1 polymer ?
#
loop_
_entity_poly.entity_id
_entity_poly.type
_entity_poly.pdbx_seq_one_letter_code
_entity_poly.pdbx_strand_id
1 'polypeptide(L)'
;MRRVSPPLRTPHVPSRWLSALALATLVLLSGCSAFSRAVREGDASSKERRWAEAEAAYLRALAADPEASEVTVKLRAVRKEWGAEVYQEAGAAHASGDLPSATKLLVRVLELDPDHDPARALLAQTLEARVGVALGLLKEEKLQDARAELDAVLAVAPDHTSARKGVDAVQVAWAKRFFASADTLEKAGKLGNALLAYVRADQERVGATAARERAEAVRLKLRDEVAFLVVASPVDDKAQAPDVAQRLGAGRLATFLPTQLPLKVVTEAPPGRVGVKLELSLERVLPLKAVEESQRTKRYLAGNRSVPNPKRGQFESKLLETERTLETVERKQAAVLREYLRAQVELGTLRDAAERCREREKRECREALVECGEEARAAAKPGSIPGECNPERCSGQCTQDEGLMVQKAKAARVLELAVQVALDKAETQRTEVQRNRDSVFREPITVEEPMYSDFVYDVQLHRLTVTATVTAVMRDLLTPQQVPAPNTQDYAVLHEDVAHKGYDRYGVLADPVQLRNELELRVDAGDKAVADLAKRVKERFDVYRGKRVEDARRGMVRPGAEDVVETAVRALLLTADAPPQDVLQPVARARGLTRPEALLGQ
;
A
#
# COMPACT_ATOMS: atom_id res chain seq x y z
N MET A 1 -50.66 -13.51 -16.20
CA MET A 1 -51.68 -14.36 -16.85
C MET A 1 -51.00 -15.59 -17.43
N ARG A 2 -51.54 -16.76 -17.07
CA ARG A 2 -51.37 -18.14 -17.57
C ARG A 2 -49.95 -18.66 -17.88
N ARG A 3 -49.36 -19.20 -16.81
CA ARG A 3 -48.53 -20.42 -16.81
C ARG A 3 -49.38 -21.63 -17.20
N VAL A 4 -48.78 -22.58 -17.93
CA VAL A 4 -49.17 -23.98 -17.91
C VAL A 4 -47.90 -24.82 -17.81
N SER A 5 -47.86 -25.71 -16.83
CA SER A 5 -46.87 -26.77 -16.62
C SER A 5 -47.59 -28.14 -16.73
N PRO A 6 -46.93 -29.30 -16.60
CA PRO A 6 -46.83 -30.33 -17.63
C PRO A 6 -47.56 -31.64 -17.22
N PRO A 7 -47.25 -32.79 -17.85
CA PRO A 7 -47.07 -33.98 -17.03
C PRO A 7 -45.77 -34.75 -17.29
N LEU A 8 -45.34 -35.38 -16.20
CA LEU A 8 -44.17 -36.22 -15.98
C LEU A 8 -44.24 -37.58 -16.68
N ARG A 9 -43.07 -38.12 -17.04
CA ARG A 9 -42.71 -39.54 -16.84
C ARG A 9 -41.17 -39.68 -16.75
N THR A 10 -40.73 -40.37 -15.70
CA THR A 10 -39.34 -40.79 -15.38
C THR A 10 -39.10 -42.23 -15.89
N PRO A 11 -37.97 -42.90 -15.60
CA PRO A 11 -36.66 -42.71 -16.21
C PRO A 11 -36.07 -44.03 -16.77
N HIS A 12 -35.17 -43.96 -17.75
CA HIS A 12 -34.20 -45.05 -17.97
C HIS A 12 -32.82 -44.48 -18.31
N VAL A 13 -31.87 -44.79 -17.43
CA VAL A 13 -30.41 -44.73 -17.64
C VAL A 13 -30.01 -46.13 -18.12
N PRO A 14 -29.16 -46.29 -19.16
CA PRO A 14 -27.76 -46.59 -18.83
C PRO A 14 -26.68 -46.07 -19.81
N SER A 15 -25.48 -46.03 -19.23
CA SER A 15 -24.17 -46.21 -19.87
C SER A 15 -23.57 -45.01 -20.62
N ARG A 16 -23.08 -44.10 -19.79
CA ARG A 16 -21.83 -43.37 -20.02
C ARG A 16 -20.71 -44.41 -20.26
N TRP A 17 -20.09 -44.42 -21.44
CA TRP A 17 -18.69 -44.82 -21.74
C TRP A 17 -18.42 -45.40 -23.14
N LEU A 18 -19.40 -45.44 -24.06
CA LEU A 18 -19.13 -45.80 -25.46
C LEU A 18 -19.50 -44.72 -26.49
N SER A 19 -20.14 -43.63 -26.08
CA SER A 19 -20.54 -42.52 -26.98
C SER A 19 -19.41 -41.54 -27.29
N ALA A 20 -18.27 -41.60 -26.59
CA ALA A 20 -17.18 -40.64 -26.75
C ALA A 20 -16.23 -40.96 -27.93
N LEU A 21 -16.21 -42.21 -28.40
CA LEU A 21 -15.31 -42.65 -29.49
C LEU A 21 -15.99 -42.74 -30.87
N ALA A 22 -17.32 -42.82 -30.91
CA ALA A 22 -18.10 -42.68 -32.15
C ALA A 22 -18.41 -41.22 -32.50
N LEU A 23 -18.37 -40.29 -31.52
CA LEU A 23 -18.53 -38.86 -31.79
C LEU A 23 -17.24 -38.22 -32.35
N ALA A 24 -16.07 -38.75 -32.04
CA ALA A 24 -14.79 -38.22 -32.53
C ALA A 24 -14.48 -38.62 -33.99
N THR A 25 -15.00 -39.76 -34.47
CA THR A 25 -14.82 -40.21 -35.86
C THR A 25 -15.90 -39.69 -36.83
N LEU A 26 -17.07 -39.27 -36.33
CA LEU A 26 -18.10 -38.59 -37.13
C LEU A 26 -17.85 -37.09 -37.37
N VAL A 27 -17.00 -36.45 -36.55
CA VAL A 27 -16.60 -35.04 -36.74
C VAL A 27 -15.57 -34.89 -37.86
N LEU A 28 -14.73 -35.91 -38.11
CA LEU A 28 -13.75 -35.88 -39.20
C LEU A 28 -14.34 -36.17 -40.60
N LEU A 29 -15.51 -36.83 -40.69
CA LEU A 29 -16.17 -37.13 -41.97
C LEU A 29 -17.32 -36.16 -42.34
N SER A 30 -17.72 -35.27 -41.43
CA SER A 30 -18.71 -34.21 -41.70
C SER A 30 -18.09 -32.85 -42.06
N GLY A 31 -16.79 -32.64 -41.78
CA GLY A 31 -16.08 -31.41 -42.15
C GLY A 31 -15.91 -31.20 -43.66
N CYS A 32 -15.68 -32.27 -44.43
CA CYS A 32 -15.45 -32.16 -45.88
C CYS A 32 -16.74 -31.80 -46.68
N SER A 33 -17.92 -32.13 -46.18
CA SER A 33 -19.19 -31.80 -46.86
C SER A 33 -19.61 -30.34 -46.61
N ALA A 34 -19.35 -29.81 -45.41
CA ALA A 34 -19.59 -28.40 -45.08
C ALA A 34 -18.63 -27.47 -45.84
N PHE A 35 -17.34 -27.82 -45.89
CA PHE A 35 -16.33 -27.08 -46.64
C PHE A 35 -16.65 -27.03 -48.15
N SER A 36 -16.82 -28.19 -48.80
CA SER A 36 -17.07 -28.26 -50.24
C SER A 36 -18.38 -27.59 -50.66
N ARG A 37 -19.42 -27.66 -49.81
CA ARG A 37 -20.67 -26.93 -50.02
C ARG A 37 -20.47 -25.42 -49.93
N ALA A 38 -19.77 -24.94 -48.91
CA ALA A 38 -19.50 -23.52 -48.73
C ALA A 38 -18.64 -22.94 -49.88
N VAL A 39 -17.66 -23.70 -50.39
CA VAL A 39 -16.88 -23.29 -51.58
C VAL A 39 -17.77 -23.22 -52.83
N ARG A 40 -18.66 -24.18 -53.07
CA ARG A 40 -19.59 -24.15 -54.21
C ARG A 40 -20.60 -23.00 -54.12
N GLU A 41 -21.12 -22.73 -52.92
CA GLU A 41 -21.99 -21.57 -52.66
C GLU A 41 -21.22 -20.27 -52.96
N GLY A 42 -19.98 -20.15 -52.49
CA GLY A 42 -19.11 -19.00 -52.79
C GLY A 42 -18.83 -18.83 -54.29
N ASP A 43 -18.51 -19.92 -55.00
CA ASP A 43 -18.27 -19.90 -56.45
C ASP A 43 -19.53 -19.49 -57.23
N ALA A 44 -20.71 -19.95 -56.81
CA ALA A 44 -21.99 -19.59 -57.43
C ALA A 44 -22.34 -18.12 -57.19
N SER A 45 -22.29 -17.66 -55.92
CA SER A 45 -22.55 -16.26 -55.57
C SER A 45 -21.54 -15.31 -56.22
N SER A 46 -20.27 -15.72 -56.36
CA SER A 46 -19.25 -14.93 -57.07
C SER A 46 -19.58 -14.77 -58.56
N LYS A 47 -20.07 -15.82 -59.24
CA LYS A 47 -20.51 -15.74 -60.64
C LYS A 47 -21.73 -14.84 -60.82
N GLU A 48 -22.61 -14.80 -59.82
CA GLU A 48 -23.80 -13.93 -59.79
C GLU A 48 -23.51 -12.49 -59.30
N ARG A 49 -22.24 -12.14 -59.03
CA ARG A 49 -21.81 -10.85 -58.45
C ARG A 49 -22.47 -10.50 -57.11
N ARG A 50 -22.91 -11.51 -56.36
CA ARG A 50 -23.42 -11.35 -54.99
C ARG A 50 -22.25 -11.38 -54.01
N TRP A 51 -21.44 -10.32 -54.02
CA TRP A 51 -20.14 -10.28 -53.36
C TRP A 51 -20.17 -10.56 -51.86
N ALA A 52 -21.13 -9.97 -51.14
CA ALA A 52 -21.29 -10.18 -49.70
C ALA A 52 -21.65 -11.64 -49.36
N GLU A 53 -22.51 -12.27 -50.17
CA GLU A 53 -22.86 -13.69 -50.01
C GLU A 53 -21.67 -14.61 -50.34
N ALA A 54 -20.91 -14.27 -51.38
CA ALA A 54 -19.71 -14.99 -51.78
C ALA A 54 -18.62 -14.92 -50.68
N GLU A 55 -18.34 -13.72 -50.15
CA GLU A 55 -17.40 -13.54 -49.03
C GLU A 55 -17.83 -14.35 -47.81
N ALA A 56 -19.10 -14.26 -47.40
CA ALA A 56 -19.61 -15.01 -46.25
C ALA A 56 -19.52 -16.52 -46.45
N ALA A 57 -19.74 -17.02 -47.68
CA ALA A 57 -19.58 -18.43 -48.01
C ALA A 57 -18.11 -18.88 -47.97
N TYR A 58 -17.18 -18.10 -48.50
CA TYR A 58 -15.74 -18.41 -48.42
C TYR A 58 -15.18 -18.30 -47.00
N LEU A 59 -15.63 -17.34 -46.18
CA LEU A 59 -15.25 -17.27 -44.77
C LEU A 59 -15.78 -18.49 -43.98
N ARG A 60 -16.99 -18.98 -44.29
CA ARG A 60 -17.50 -20.24 -43.74
C ARG A 60 -16.66 -21.44 -44.17
N ALA A 61 -16.19 -21.45 -45.42
CA ALA A 61 -15.27 -22.48 -45.89
C ALA A 61 -13.93 -22.43 -45.14
N LEU A 62 -13.33 -21.25 -44.95
CA LEU A 62 -12.09 -21.08 -44.18
C LEU A 62 -12.25 -21.40 -42.69
N ALA A 63 -13.43 -21.20 -42.12
CA ALA A 63 -13.72 -21.64 -40.75
C ALA A 63 -13.79 -23.17 -40.62
N ALA A 64 -14.19 -23.87 -41.68
CA ALA A 64 -14.21 -25.33 -41.73
C ALA A 64 -12.83 -25.94 -42.06
N ASP A 65 -12.02 -25.26 -42.87
CA ASP A 65 -10.64 -25.62 -43.18
C ASP A 65 -9.76 -24.36 -43.32
N PRO A 66 -9.01 -23.98 -42.27
CA PRO A 66 -8.15 -22.80 -42.29
C PRO A 66 -6.91 -22.91 -43.20
N GLU A 67 -6.48 -24.11 -43.57
CA GLU A 67 -5.26 -24.33 -44.37
C GLU A 67 -5.54 -24.37 -45.89
N ALA A 68 -6.80 -24.22 -46.28
CA ALA A 68 -7.24 -24.22 -47.68
C ALA A 68 -6.76 -22.99 -48.46
N SER A 69 -5.51 -23.04 -48.93
CA SER A 69 -4.86 -21.97 -49.70
C SER A 69 -5.67 -21.54 -50.93
N GLU A 70 -6.32 -22.47 -51.62
CA GLU A 70 -7.19 -22.18 -52.77
C GLU A 70 -8.38 -21.26 -52.41
N VAL A 71 -9.01 -21.46 -51.25
CA VAL A 71 -10.13 -20.64 -50.79
C VAL A 71 -9.67 -19.25 -50.40
N THR A 72 -8.46 -19.12 -49.82
CA THR A 72 -7.87 -17.80 -49.53
C THR A 72 -7.60 -17.02 -50.82
N VAL A 73 -7.16 -17.68 -51.89
CA VAL A 73 -6.95 -17.08 -53.21
C VAL A 73 -8.28 -16.65 -53.83
N LYS A 74 -9.31 -17.51 -53.77
CA LYS A 74 -10.66 -17.18 -54.25
C LYS A 74 -11.28 -16.01 -53.49
N LEU A 75 -11.20 -16.01 -52.15
CA LEU A 75 -11.68 -14.91 -51.32
C LEU A 75 -10.95 -13.59 -51.65
N ARG A 76 -9.64 -13.64 -51.86
CA ARG A 76 -8.87 -12.47 -52.30
C ARG A 76 -9.32 -11.98 -53.67
N ALA A 77 -9.57 -12.89 -54.62
CA ALA A 77 -10.08 -12.53 -55.95
C ALA A 77 -11.47 -11.87 -55.86
N VAL A 78 -12.39 -12.44 -55.08
CA VAL A 78 -13.73 -11.86 -54.83
C VAL A 78 -13.65 -10.47 -54.22
N ARG A 79 -12.80 -10.29 -53.20
CA ARG A 79 -12.60 -8.97 -52.59
C ARG A 79 -12.02 -7.94 -53.55
N LYS A 80 -11.12 -8.36 -54.45
CA LYS A 80 -10.58 -7.49 -55.51
C LYS A 80 -11.65 -7.08 -56.52
N GLU A 81 -12.46 -8.02 -56.99
CA GLU A 81 -13.54 -7.72 -57.95
C GLU A 81 -14.62 -6.84 -57.31
N TRP A 82 -15.03 -7.13 -56.07
CA TRP A 82 -15.95 -6.30 -55.32
C TRP A 82 -15.37 -4.90 -55.07
N GLY A 83 -14.11 -4.82 -54.64
CA GLY A 83 -13.39 -3.57 -54.45
C GLY A 83 -13.34 -2.73 -55.73
N ALA A 84 -13.16 -3.35 -56.90
CA ALA A 84 -13.18 -2.65 -58.18
C ALA A 84 -14.56 -2.06 -58.52
N GLU A 85 -15.66 -2.76 -58.23
CA GLU A 85 -17.02 -2.21 -58.42
C GLU A 85 -17.29 -1.03 -57.47
N VAL A 86 -16.95 -1.18 -56.18
CA VAL A 86 -17.09 -0.11 -55.18
C VAL A 86 -16.19 1.08 -55.54
N TYR A 87 -15.01 0.85 -56.14
CA TYR A 87 -14.13 1.92 -56.61
C TYR A 87 -14.76 2.74 -57.76
N GLN A 88 -15.53 2.12 -58.65
CA GLN A 88 -16.27 2.86 -59.70
C GLN A 88 -17.35 3.76 -59.09
N GLU A 89 -18.10 3.25 -58.11
CA GLU A 89 -19.08 4.05 -57.37
C GLU A 89 -18.42 5.21 -56.60
N ALA A 90 -17.27 4.95 -55.99
CA ALA A 90 -16.48 5.97 -55.31
C ALA A 90 -15.99 7.07 -56.28
N GLY A 91 -15.54 6.68 -57.48
CA GLY A 91 -15.16 7.61 -58.54
C GLY A 91 -16.33 8.48 -59.01
N ALA A 92 -17.52 7.89 -59.14
CA ALA A 92 -18.73 8.63 -59.49
C ALA A 92 -19.13 9.63 -58.39
N ALA A 93 -19.07 9.22 -57.11
CA ALA A 93 -19.32 10.10 -55.97
C ALA A 93 -18.29 11.24 -55.86
N HIS A 94 -17.02 10.96 -56.15
CA HIS A 94 -15.97 11.98 -56.19
C HIS A 94 -16.25 13.00 -57.31
N ALA A 95 -16.58 12.53 -58.52
CA ALA A 95 -16.85 13.38 -59.67
C ALA A 95 -18.12 14.24 -59.51
N SER A 96 -19.12 13.76 -58.77
CA SER A 96 -20.34 14.53 -58.47
C SER A 96 -20.16 15.55 -57.34
N GLY A 97 -19.00 15.56 -56.67
CA GLY A 97 -18.72 16.42 -55.53
C GLY A 97 -19.23 15.91 -54.19
N ASP A 98 -19.80 14.71 -54.13
CA ASP A 98 -20.17 14.05 -52.86
C ASP A 98 -18.95 13.39 -52.20
N LEU A 99 -18.03 14.26 -51.75
CA LEU A 99 -16.78 13.88 -51.13
C LEU A 99 -16.96 13.03 -49.86
N PRO A 100 -17.96 13.27 -48.98
CA PRO A 100 -18.22 12.39 -47.84
C PRO A 100 -18.57 10.96 -48.23
N SER A 101 -19.44 10.76 -49.23
CA SER A 101 -19.77 9.42 -49.73
C SER A 101 -18.59 8.76 -50.43
N ALA A 102 -17.86 9.52 -51.25
CA ALA A 102 -16.63 9.04 -51.90
C ALA A 102 -15.60 8.56 -50.88
N THR A 103 -15.40 9.31 -49.78
CA THR A 103 -14.47 8.91 -48.70
C THR A 103 -14.87 7.57 -48.08
N LYS A 104 -16.15 7.37 -47.76
CA LYS A 104 -16.66 6.12 -47.17
C LYS A 104 -16.46 4.93 -48.12
N LEU A 105 -16.79 5.11 -49.41
CA LEU A 105 -16.63 4.08 -50.42
C LEU A 105 -15.14 3.73 -50.64
N LEU A 106 -14.25 4.72 -50.69
CA LEU A 106 -12.80 4.49 -50.85
C LEU A 106 -12.18 3.77 -49.66
N VAL A 107 -12.57 4.12 -48.42
CA VAL A 107 -12.16 3.35 -47.24
C VAL A 107 -12.63 1.91 -47.36
N ARG A 108 -13.87 1.68 -47.81
CA ARG A 108 -14.40 0.33 -48.05
C ARG A 108 -13.61 -0.44 -49.12
N VAL A 109 -13.17 0.22 -50.19
CA VAL A 109 -12.29 -0.41 -51.20
C VAL A 109 -10.98 -0.87 -50.55
N LEU A 110 -10.36 -0.04 -49.70
CA LEU A 110 -9.11 -0.38 -49.03
C LEU A 110 -9.26 -1.43 -47.92
N GLU A 111 -10.45 -1.56 -47.31
CA GLU A 111 -10.78 -2.68 -46.42
C GLU A 111 -10.86 -4.01 -47.20
N LEU A 112 -11.39 -3.99 -48.42
CA LEU A 112 -11.55 -5.16 -49.29
C LEU A 112 -10.21 -5.55 -49.94
N ASP A 113 -9.51 -4.57 -50.53
CA ASP A 113 -8.20 -4.73 -51.18
C ASP A 113 -7.22 -3.64 -50.69
N PRO A 114 -6.43 -3.94 -49.64
CA PRO A 114 -5.48 -2.99 -49.07
C PRO A 114 -4.47 -2.47 -50.08
N ASP A 115 -4.12 -3.27 -51.09
CA ASP A 115 -3.07 -2.98 -52.09
C ASP A 115 -3.57 -2.20 -53.31
N HIS A 116 -4.82 -1.73 -53.29
CA HIS A 116 -5.43 -1.01 -54.42
C HIS A 116 -4.88 0.42 -54.56
N ASP A 117 -3.72 0.58 -55.21
CA ASP A 117 -3.02 1.86 -55.41
C ASP A 117 -3.91 3.00 -55.96
N PRO A 118 -4.75 2.80 -56.99
CA PRO A 118 -5.64 3.86 -57.46
C PRO A 118 -6.62 4.37 -56.40
N ALA A 119 -7.08 3.52 -55.49
CA ALA A 119 -8.01 3.88 -54.42
C ALA A 119 -7.29 4.68 -53.32
N ARG A 120 -6.04 4.31 -53.00
CA ARG A 120 -5.18 5.11 -52.09
C ARG A 120 -4.95 6.52 -52.66
N ALA A 121 -4.61 6.60 -53.95
CA ALA A 121 -4.40 7.88 -54.62
C ALA A 121 -5.67 8.74 -54.65
N LEU A 122 -6.81 8.16 -55.02
CA LEU A 122 -8.09 8.88 -55.07
C LEU A 122 -8.59 9.28 -53.67
N LEU A 123 -8.33 8.47 -52.64
CA LEU A 123 -8.64 8.81 -51.25
C LEU A 123 -7.83 10.03 -50.81
N ALA A 124 -6.52 10.07 -51.08
CA ALA A 124 -5.68 11.22 -50.79
C ALA A 124 -6.20 12.50 -51.48
N GLN A 125 -6.57 12.42 -52.75
CA GLN A 125 -7.17 13.55 -53.50
C GLN A 125 -8.52 13.99 -52.90
N THR A 126 -9.37 13.03 -52.53
CA THR A 126 -10.68 13.30 -51.92
C THR A 126 -10.53 13.98 -50.56
N LEU A 127 -9.60 13.52 -49.72
CA LEU A 127 -9.33 14.14 -48.42
C LEU A 127 -8.79 15.57 -48.58
N GLU A 128 -7.87 15.82 -49.52
CA GLU A 128 -7.36 17.17 -49.78
C GLU A 128 -8.48 18.10 -50.29
N ALA A 129 -9.39 17.60 -51.15
CA ALA A 129 -10.55 18.37 -51.61
C ALA A 129 -11.49 18.73 -50.45
N ARG A 130 -11.73 17.80 -49.50
CA ARG A 130 -12.52 18.08 -48.29
C ARG A 130 -11.86 19.09 -47.38
N VAL A 131 -10.54 19.05 -47.22
CA VAL A 131 -9.79 20.09 -46.52
C VAL A 131 -9.97 21.44 -47.22
N GLY A 132 -9.95 21.48 -48.55
CA GLY A 132 -10.26 22.67 -49.34
C GLY A 132 -11.65 23.26 -49.03
N VAL A 133 -12.68 22.42 -48.96
CA VAL A 133 -14.05 22.82 -48.56
C VAL A 133 -14.05 23.40 -47.14
N ALA A 134 -13.39 22.72 -46.19
CA ALA A 134 -13.33 23.18 -44.81
C ALA A 134 -12.59 24.53 -44.66
N LEU A 135 -11.52 24.74 -45.42
CA LEU A 135 -10.82 26.04 -45.47
C LEU A 135 -11.67 27.13 -46.13
N GLY A 136 -12.55 26.79 -47.07
CA GLY A 136 -13.58 27.67 -47.59
C GLY A 136 -14.57 28.10 -46.50
N LEU A 137 -15.11 27.14 -45.75
CA LEU A 137 -16.00 27.39 -44.61
C LEU A 137 -15.35 28.25 -43.52
N LEU A 138 -14.05 28.05 -43.27
CA LEU A 138 -13.26 28.89 -42.36
C LEU A 138 -13.20 30.35 -42.83
N LYS A 139 -13.02 30.60 -44.14
CA LYS A 139 -13.02 31.96 -44.71
C LYS A 139 -14.40 32.62 -44.63
N GLU A 140 -15.48 31.83 -44.70
CA GLU A 140 -16.86 32.29 -44.50
C GLU A 140 -17.25 32.44 -43.01
N GLU A 141 -16.31 32.25 -42.09
CA GLU A 141 -16.52 32.26 -40.63
C GLU A 141 -17.52 31.20 -40.11
N LYS A 142 -17.82 30.17 -40.92
CA LYS A 142 -18.60 28.98 -40.52
C LYS A 142 -17.71 28.00 -39.76
N LEU A 143 -17.22 28.45 -38.60
CA LEU A 143 -16.18 27.75 -37.83
C LEU A 143 -16.61 26.35 -37.36
N GLN A 144 -17.89 26.15 -37.02
CA GLN A 144 -18.42 24.85 -36.60
C GLN A 144 -18.40 23.84 -37.75
N ASP A 145 -18.88 24.24 -38.93
CA ASP A 145 -18.92 23.38 -40.11
C ASP A 145 -17.50 23.08 -40.62
N ALA A 146 -16.63 24.10 -40.62
CA ALA A 146 -15.21 23.93 -40.95
C ALA A 146 -14.54 22.91 -40.01
N ARG A 147 -14.80 23.01 -38.70
CA ARG A 147 -14.27 22.05 -37.71
C ARG A 147 -14.76 20.64 -37.98
N ALA A 148 -16.06 20.47 -38.18
CA ALA A 148 -16.68 19.16 -38.40
C ALA A 148 -16.11 18.46 -39.64
N GLU A 149 -15.89 19.20 -40.73
CA GLU A 149 -15.27 18.65 -41.94
C GLU A 149 -13.80 18.25 -41.73
N LEU A 150 -13.01 19.06 -41.03
CA LEU A 150 -11.61 18.74 -40.72
C LEU A 150 -11.49 17.54 -39.78
N ASP A 151 -12.33 17.45 -38.75
CA ASP A 151 -12.39 16.30 -37.84
C ASP A 151 -12.80 15.03 -38.61
N ALA A 152 -13.72 15.13 -39.57
CA ALA A 152 -14.11 14.01 -40.42
C ALA A 152 -12.97 13.53 -41.35
N VAL A 153 -12.09 14.43 -41.80
CA VAL A 153 -10.86 14.07 -42.52
C VAL A 153 -9.87 13.37 -41.58
N LEU A 154 -9.64 13.93 -40.39
CA LEU A 154 -8.71 13.37 -39.40
C LEU A 154 -9.17 12.02 -38.83
N ALA A 155 -10.47 11.73 -38.82
CA ALA A 155 -11.00 10.42 -38.45
C ALA A 155 -10.56 9.31 -39.42
N VAL A 156 -10.31 9.65 -40.69
CA VAL A 156 -9.83 8.71 -41.72
C VAL A 156 -8.32 8.73 -41.85
N ALA A 157 -7.71 9.93 -41.79
CA ALA A 157 -6.26 10.12 -41.88
C ALA A 157 -5.75 11.00 -40.72
N PRO A 158 -5.46 10.39 -39.55
CA PRO A 158 -5.05 11.14 -38.35
C PRO A 158 -3.81 12.01 -38.57
N ASP A 159 -2.89 11.59 -39.45
CA ASP A 159 -1.61 12.27 -39.74
C ASP A 159 -1.70 13.28 -40.90
N HIS A 160 -2.91 13.60 -41.38
CA HIS A 160 -3.09 14.56 -42.46
C HIS A 160 -2.67 15.98 -42.03
N THR A 161 -1.53 16.44 -42.55
CA THR A 161 -0.89 17.69 -42.11
C THR A 161 -1.72 18.94 -42.39
N SER A 162 -2.33 19.07 -43.58
CA SER A 162 -3.21 20.19 -43.93
C SER A 162 -4.45 20.26 -43.03
N ALA A 163 -5.07 19.11 -42.73
CA ALA A 163 -6.25 19.05 -41.87
C ALA A 163 -5.91 19.46 -40.41
N ARG A 164 -4.77 19.01 -39.87
CA ARG A 164 -4.28 19.45 -38.54
C ARG A 164 -4.05 20.97 -38.51
N LYS A 165 -3.37 21.53 -39.52
CA LYS A 165 -3.17 22.99 -39.65
C LYS A 165 -4.50 23.74 -39.78
N GLY A 166 -5.48 23.16 -40.49
CA GLY A 166 -6.83 23.70 -40.59
C GLY A 166 -7.53 23.74 -39.23
N VAL A 167 -7.41 22.67 -38.43
CA VAL A 167 -7.94 22.60 -37.07
C VAL A 167 -7.34 23.70 -36.19
N ASP A 168 -6.02 23.87 -36.24
CA ASP A 168 -5.34 24.94 -35.52
C ASP A 168 -5.84 26.33 -35.98
N ALA A 169 -6.04 26.53 -37.28
CA ALA A 169 -6.56 27.78 -37.83
C ALA A 169 -7.99 28.08 -37.36
N VAL A 170 -8.86 27.06 -37.27
CA VAL A 170 -10.21 27.20 -36.70
C VAL A 170 -10.15 27.57 -35.21
N GLN A 171 -9.29 26.93 -34.42
CA GLN A 171 -9.09 27.26 -33.00
C GLN A 171 -8.59 28.70 -32.82
N VAL A 172 -7.67 29.15 -33.67
CA VAL A 172 -7.19 30.53 -33.70
C VAL A 172 -8.34 31.50 -34.02
N ALA A 173 -9.21 31.16 -34.96
CA ALA A 173 -10.36 31.99 -35.32
C ALA A 173 -11.39 32.07 -34.17
N TRP A 174 -11.70 30.95 -33.50
CA TRP A 174 -12.54 30.94 -32.30
C TRP A 174 -11.93 31.78 -31.17
N ALA A 175 -10.65 31.57 -30.86
CA ALA A 175 -9.95 32.33 -29.83
C ALA A 175 -10.01 33.84 -30.09
N LYS A 176 -9.78 34.27 -31.34
CA LYS A 176 -9.93 35.69 -31.75
C LYS A 176 -11.35 36.21 -31.56
N ARG A 177 -12.37 35.43 -31.96
CA ARG A 177 -13.77 35.82 -31.82
C ARG A 177 -14.17 35.98 -30.34
N PHE A 178 -13.77 35.03 -29.48
CA PHE A 178 -14.02 35.12 -28.05
C PHE A 178 -13.25 36.27 -27.40
N PHE A 179 -11.99 36.50 -27.80
CA PHE A 179 -11.21 37.64 -27.31
C PHE A 179 -11.85 38.98 -27.69
N ALA A 180 -12.30 39.14 -28.94
CA ALA A 180 -12.99 40.36 -29.38
C ALA A 180 -14.31 40.57 -28.61
N SER A 181 -15.08 39.49 -28.39
CA SER A 181 -16.27 39.55 -27.54
C SER A 181 -15.96 39.87 -26.08
N ALA A 182 -14.83 39.41 -25.55
CA ALA A 182 -14.41 39.71 -24.19
C ALA A 182 -14.03 41.19 -24.05
N ASP A 183 -13.32 41.76 -25.02
CA ASP A 183 -12.94 43.17 -25.04
C ASP A 183 -14.17 44.09 -25.13
N THR A 184 -15.19 43.74 -25.92
CA THR A 184 -16.44 44.52 -25.97
C THR A 184 -17.21 44.44 -24.64
N LEU A 185 -17.26 43.27 -24.01
CA LEU A 185 -17.87 43.09 -22.69
C LEU A 185 -17.11 43.83 -21.58
N GLU A 186 -15.77 43.83 -21.62
CA GLU A 186 -14.93 44.58 -20.68
C GLU A 186 -15.18 46.09 -20.82
N LYS A 187 -15.22 46.61 -22.05
CA LYS A 187 -15.55 48.03 -22.34
C LYS A 187 -16.97 48.40 -21.92
N ALA A 188 -17.90 47.45 -21.95
CA ALA A 188 -19.27 47.62 -21.46
C ALA A 188 -19.40 47.49 -19.92
N GLY A 189 -18.32 47.23 -19.18
CA GLY A 189 -18.31 47.06 -17.73
C GLY A 189 -18.84 45.70 -17.24
N LYS A 190 -19.10 44.75 -18.14
CA LYS A 190 -19.57 43.39 -17.82
C LYS A 190 -18.37 42.47 -17.56
N LEU A 191 -17.66 42.75 -16.47
CA LEU A 191 -16.39 42.11 -16.15
C LEU A 191 -16.50 40.60 -15.93
N GLY A 192 -17.59 40.11 -15.34
CA GLY A 192 -17.80 38.67 -15.13
C GLY A 192 -17.94 37.90 -16.44
N ASN A 193 -18.74 38.43 -17.37
CA ASN A 193 -18.89 37.86 -18.71
C ASN A 193 -17.60 38.00 -19.53
N ALA A 194 -16.90 39.14 -19.42
CA ALA A 194 -15.61 39.35 -20.08
C ALA A 194 -14.57 38.34 -19.60
N LEU A 195 -14.49 38.07 -18.30
CA LEU A 195 -13.58 37.07 -17.73
C LEU A 195 -13.83 35.68 -18.32
N LEU A 196 -15.08 35.23 -18.39
CA LEU A 196 -15.42 33.94 -18.99
C LEU A 196 -15.06 33.87 -20.48
N ALA A 197 -15.27 34.96 -21.22
CA ALA A 197 -14.91 35.03 -22.63
C ALA A 197 -13.38 35.01 -22.86
N TYR A 198 -12.59 35.71 -22.03
CA TYR A 198 -11.12 35.63 -22.09
C TYR A 198 -10.62 34.23 -21.71
N VAL A 199 -11.18 33.61 -20.66
CA VAL A 199 -10.84 32.22 -20.27
C VAL A 199 -11.22 31.25 -21.39
N ARG A 200 -12.37 31.44 -22.05
CA ARG A 200 -12.75 30.63 -23.20
C ARG A 200 -11.75 30.79 -24.36
N ALA A 201 -11.33 32.01 -24.66
CA ALA A 201 -10.33 32.27 -25.69
C ALA A 201 -8.99 31.56 -25.41
N ASP A 202 -8.53 31.56 -24.16
CA ASP A 202 -7.32 30.84 -23.73
C ASP A 202 -7.49 29.30 -23.79
N GLN A 203 -8.69 28.78 -23.55
CA GLN A 203 -8.95 27.34 -23.68
C GLN A 203 -8.96 26.85 -25.13
N GLU A 204 -9.45 27.68 -26.06
CA GLU A 204 -9.42 27.35 -27.49
C GLU A 204 -7.99 27.28 -28.03
N ARG A 205 -7.11 28.16 -27.55
CA ARG A 205 -5.68 28.15 -27.87
C ARG A 205 -4.84 28.37 -26.63
N VAL A 206 -4.45 27.26 -26.01
CA VAL A 206 -3.57 27.28 -24.83
C VAL A 206 -2.27 28.00 -25.19
N GLY A 207 -1.92 29.01 -24.41
CA GLY A 207 -0.72 29.84 -24.67
C GLY A 207 -0.98 31.09 -25.52
N ALA A 208 -2.24 31.46 -25.76
CA ALA A 208 -2.61 32.79 -26.22
C ALA A 208 -2.38 33.82 -25.08
N THR A 209 -1.11 34.19 -24.85
CA THR A 209 -0.64 35.00 -23.71
C THR A 209 -1.50 36.23 -23.45
N ALA A 210 -1.90 36.94 -24.50
CA ALA A 210 -2.75 38.13 -24.39
C ALA A 210 -4.12 37.85 -23.75
N ALA A 211 -4.77 36.71 -24.06
CA ALA A 211 -6.06 36.36 -23.46
C ALA A 211 -5.91 36.02 -21.97
N ARG A 212 -4.86 35.30 -21.62
CA ARG A 212 -4.54 34.95 -20.23
C ARG A 212 -4.21 36.17 -19.37
N GLU A 213 -3.34 37.05 -19.84
CA GLU A 213 -2.96 38.29 -19.14
C GLU A 213 -4.19 39.18 -18.90
N ARG A 214 -5.07 39.30 -19.91
CA ARG A 214 -6.33 40.03 -19.78
C ARG A 214 -7.29 39.36 -18.80
N ALA A 215 -7.44 38.04 -18.85
CA ALA A 215 -8.24 37.30 -17.87
C ALA A 215 -7.73 37.52 -16.44
N GLU A 216 -6.41 37.48 -16.22
CA GLU A 216 -5.80 37.76 -14.91
C GLU A 216 -6.06 39.20 -14.45
N ALA A 217 -5.90 40.19 -15.33
CA ALA A 217 -6.19 41.58 -15.03
C ALA A 217 -7.67 41.80 -14.65
N VAL A 218 -8.61 41.23 -15.41
CA VAL A 218 -10.05 41.31 -15.11
C VAL A 218 -10.38 40.57 -13.81
N ARG A 219 -9.76 39.42 -13.56
CA ARG A 219 -9.93 38.65 -12.31
C ARG A 219 -9.47 39.46 -11.10
N LEU A 220 -8.35 40.17 -11.19
CA LEU A 220 -7.87 41.06 -10.12
C LEU A 220 -8.83 42.22 -9.90
N LYS A 221 -9.31 42.90 -10.95
CA LYS A 221 -10.33 43.95 -10.85
C LYS A 221 -11.59 43.44 -10.14
N LEU A 222 -12.10 42.28 -10.53
CA LEU A 222 -13.28 41.66 -9.92
C LEU A 222 -13.04 41.25 -8.47
N ARG A 223 -11.88 40.66 -8.15
CA ARG A 223 -11.50 40.33 -6.77
C ARG A 223 -11.45 41.59 -5.91
N ASP A 224 -10.93 42.69 -6.45
CA ASP A 224 -10.91 43.97 -5.79
C ASP A 224 -12.30 44.56 -5.60
N GLU A 225 -13.23 44.40 -6.55
CA GLU A 225 -14.64 44.79 -6.43
C GLU A 225 -15.37 44.03 -5.32
N VAL A 226 -15.20 42.71 -5.26
CA VAL A 226 -15.90 41.85 -4.28
C VAL A 226 -15.18 41.76 -2.94
N ALA A 227 -13.99 42.37 -2.82
CA ALA A 227 -13.17 42.30 -1.62
C ALA A 227 -13.95 42.74 -0.38
N PHE A 228 -13.90 41.90 0.65
CA PHE A 228 -14.48 42.20 1.95
C PHE A 228 -13.44 42.95 2.77
N LEU A 229 -13.78 44.20 3.11
CA LEU A 229 -12.86 45.09 3.80
C LEU A 229 -12.93 44.90 5.30
N VAL A 230 -11.77 44.91 5.94
CA VAL A 230 -11.63 44.88 7.40
C VAL A 230 -10.96 46.19 7.78
N VAL A 231 -11.74 47.15 8.25
CA VAL A 231 -11.25 48.47 8.64
C VAL A 231 -10.78 48.39 10.08
N ALA A 232 -9.48 48.18 10.29
CA ALA A 232 -8.91 48.07 11.62
C ALA A 232 -8.47 49.46 12.11
N SER A 233 -9.20 49.98 13.10
CA SER A 233 -8.84 51.24 13.76
C SER A 233 -7.63 51.05 14.68
N PRO A 234 -6.88 52.12 15.02
CA PRO A 234 -5.85 52.06 16.04
C PRO A 234 -6.41 51.49 17.34
N VAL A 235 -5.64 50.63 18.00
CA VAL A 235 -6.03 49.97 19.24
C VAL A 235 -6.03 51.00 20.37
N ASP A 236 -7.11 51.08 21.13
CA ASP A 236 -7.18 51.89 22.35
C ASP A 236 -6.48 51.14 23.50
N ASP A 237 -5.23 51.51 23.77
CA ASP A 237 -4.38 50.88 24.79
C ASP A 237 -4.60 51.48 26.18
N LYS A 238 -5.65 51.01 26.86
CA LYS A 238 -5.93 51.39 28.26
C LYS A 238 -5.02 50.66 29.25
N ALA A 239 -4.46 49.52 28.86
CA ALA A 239 -3.56 48.72 29.67
C ALA A 239 -2.12 49.28 29.77
N GLN A 240 -1.78 50.29 28.95
CA GLN A 240 -0.43 50.84 28.83
C GLN A 240 0.61 49.78 28.46
N ALA A 241 0.22 48.83 27.60
CA ALA A 241 1.03 47.70 27.15
C ALA A 241 1.25 47.76 25.63
N PRO A 242 2.15 48.64 25.15
CA PRO A 242 2.32 48.92 23.71
C PRO A 242 2.81 47.70 22.93
N ASP A 243 3.52 46.78 23.57
CA ASP A 243 3.95 45.50 23.02
C ASP A 243 2.77 44.62 22.59
N VAL A 244 1.73 44.53 23.42
CA VAL A 244 0.50 43.78 23.11
C VAL A 244 -0.38 44.56 22.13
N ALA A 245 -0.52 45.88 22.32
CA ALA A 245 -1.31 46.73 21.44
C ALA A 245 -0.78 46.72 19.99
N GLN A 246 0.54 46.72 19.80
CA GLN A 246 1.15 46.58 18.47
C GLN A 246 0.82 45.24 17.82
N ARG A 247 0.67 44.15 18.59
CA ARG A 247 0.24 42.86 18.05
C ARG A 247 -1.19 42.90 17.57
N LEU A 248 -2.07 43.62 18.25
CA LEU A 248 -3.46 43.82 17.84
C LEU A 248 -3.66 44.73 16.61
N GLY A 249 -2.58 45.30 16.06
CA GLY A 249 -2.63 46.21 14.93
C GLY A 249 -3.05 45.57 13.59
N ALA A 250 -3.50 46.43 12.66
CA ALA A 250 -3.98 46.06 11.34
C ALA A 250 -3.01 45.16 10.54
N GLY A 251 -1.72 45.49 10.57
CA GLY A 251 -0.69 44.73 9.83
C GLY A 251 -0.56 43.29 10.31
N ARG A 252 -0.68 43.05 11.63
CA ARG A 252 -0.67 41.69 12.19
C ARG A 252 -1.96 40.96 11.88
N LEU A 253 -3.11 41.60 12.03
CA LEU A 253 -4.40 41.00 11.63
C LEU A 253 -4.38 40.53 10.18
N ALA A 254 -3.79 41.30 9.26
CA ALA A 254 -3.65 40.92 7.86
C ALA A 254 -2.83 39.63 7.66
N THR A 255 -1.81 39.38 8.49
CA THR A 255 -0.99 38.16 8.39
C THR A 255 -1.72 36.89 8.88
N PHE A 256 -2.72 37.03 9.76
CA PHE A 256 -3.54 35.92 10.24
C PHE A 256 -4.73 35.59 9.32
N LEU A 257 -5.07 36.47 8.39
CA LEU A 257 -6.14 36.24 7.42
C LEU A 257 -5.61 35.47 6.18
N PRO A 258 -6.41 34.56 5.61
CA PRO A 258 -5.99 33.78 4.45
C PRO A 258 -5.84 34.67 3.20
N THR A 259 -4.66 34.63 2.59
CA THR A 259 -4.31 35.47 1.41
C THR A 259 -5.00 35.05 0.11
N GLN A 260 -5.54 33.84 0.05
CA GLN A 260 -6.27 33.33 -1.11
C GLN A 260 -7.68 33.91 -1.21
N LEU A 261 -8.27 34.31 -0.07
CA LEU A 261 -9.58 34.92 -0.02
C LEU A 261 -9.47 36.41 -0.32
N PRO A 262 -10.48 37.04 -0.95
CA PRO A 262 -10.50 38.48 -1.20
C PRO A 262 -10.85 39.25 0.09
N LEU A 263 -9.99 39.11 1.11
CA LEU A 263 -10.05 39.83 2.38
C LEU A 263 -8.94 40.87 2.39
N LYS A 264 -9.28 42.15 2.62
CA LYS A 264 -8.29 43.23 2.70
C LYS A 264 -8.43 43.98 4.01
N VAL A 265 -7.35 44.04 4.77
CA VAL A 265 -7.28 44.89 5.96
C VAL A 265 -6.82 46.28 5.52
N VAL A 266 -7.62 47.29 5.87
CA VAL A 266 -7.34 48.70 5.57
C VAL A 266 -7.53 49.53 6.83
N THR A 267 -6.94 50.72 6.90
CA THR A 267 -7.13 51.65 8.02
C THR A 267 -8.33 52.57 7.81
N GLU A 268 -8.65 52.87 6.55
CA GLU A 268 -9.78 53.71 6.14
C GLU A 268 -10.59 53.01 5.04
N ALA A 269 -11.91 53.09 5.14
CA ALA A 269 -12.82 52.46 4.19
C ALA A 269 -13.15 53.43 3.03
N PRO A 270 -13.02 53.00 1.77
CA PRO A 270 -13.66 53.70 0.66
C PRO A 270 -15.19 53.67 0.82
N PRO A 271 -15.92 54.73 0.41
CA PRO A 271 -17.37 54.78 0.52
C PRO A 271 -18.03 53.66 -0.31
N GLY A 272 -19.09 53.05 0.23
CA GLY A 272 -19.92 52.06 -0.47
C GLY A 272 -19.35 50.64 -0.54
N ARG A 273 -18.22 50.34 0.12
CA ARG A 273 -17.64 49.00 0.19
C ARG A 273 -18.27 48.15 1.31
N VAL A 274 -18.36 46.84 1.08
CA VAL A 274 -18.85 45.88 2.07
C VAL A 274 -17.68 45.44 2.96
N GLY A 275 -17.95 45.32 4.26
CA GLY A 275 -16.93 44.91 5.21
C GLY A 275 -17.32 45.18 6.65
N VAL A 276 -16.34 45.05 7.54
CA VAL A 276 -16.47 45.33 8.97
C VAL A 276 -15.45 46.36 9.41
N LYS A 277 -15.86 47.28 10.27
CA LYS A 277 -14.99 48.14 11.06
C LYS A 277 -14.70 47.46 12.39
N LEU A 278 -13.44 47.20 12.67
CA LEU A 278 -12.96 46.60 13.91
C LEU A 278 -12.39 47.69 14.81
N GLU A 279 -13.06 47.93 15.93
CA GLU A 279 -12.61 48.78 17.03
C GLU A 279 -12.14 47.86 18.16
N LEU A 280 -10.89 48.02 18.58
CA LEU A 280 -10.26 47.21 19.61
C LEU A 280 -9.84 48.10 20.78
N SER A 281 -10.15 47.68 22.01
CA SER A 281 -9.56 48.23 23.22
C SER A 281 -8.85 47.15 24.01
N LEU A 282 -7.60 47.42 24.38
CA LEU A 282 -6.83 46.57 25.29
C LEU A 282 -7.09 47.07 26.71
N GLU A 283 -7.96 46.38 27.44
CA GLU A 283 -8.42 46.83 28.75
C GLU A 283 -7.39 46.57 29.84
N ARG A 284 -6.75 45.39 29.82
CA ARG A 284 -5.82 44.98 30.88
C ARG A 284 -4.83 43.93 30.39
N VAL A 285 -3.59 43.97 30.90
CA VAL A 285 -2.60 42.90 30.76
C VAL A 285 -2.08 42.56 32.15
N LEU A 286 -2.37 41.36 32.65
CA LEU A 286 -1.93 40.92 33.98
C LEU A 286 -0.93 39.76 33.89
N PRO A 287 0.32 39.97 34.30
CA PRO A 287 1.24 38.89 34.61
C PRO A 287 0.93 38.34 36.01
N LEU A 288 0.72 37.04 36.12
CA LEU A 288 0.58 36.31 37.37
C LEU A 288 1.73 35.32 37.49
N LYS A 289 2.54 35.48 38.53
CA LYS A 289 3.59 34.54 38.93
C LYS A 289 3.08 33.72 40.11
N ALA A 290 3.02 32.40 39.95
CA ALA A 290 2.72 31.47 41.02
C ALA A 290 3.88 30.50 41.20
N VAL A 291 4.16 30.14 42.45
CA VAL A 291 5.16 29.14 42.80
C VAL A 291 4.46 28.11 43.67
N GLU A 292 4.47 26.86 43.22
CA GLU A 292 3.92 25.73 43.97
C GLU A 292 5.06 24.83 44.43
N GLU A 293 5.11 24.54 45.73
CA GLU A 293 6.11 23.64 46.30
C GLU A 293 5.58 22.21 46.30
N SER A 294 6.40 21.29 45.81
CA SER A 294 6.11 19.86 45.79
C SER A 294 7.35 19.08 46.19
N GLN A 295 7.19 17.84 46.62
CA GLN A 295 8.31 16.98 46.99
C GLN A 295 8.52 15.91 45.92
N ARG A 296 9.79 15.67 45.57
CA ARG A 296 10.21 14.54 44.73
C ARG A 296 11.18 13.65 45.48
N THR A 297 11.27 12.40 45.07
CA THR A 297 12.18 11.42 45.65
C THR A 297 13.21 10.99 44.63
N LYS A 298 14.49 10.98 45.02
CA LYS A 298 15.59 10.39 44.25
C LYS A 298 16.19 9.24 45.03
N ARG A 299 16.19 8.06 44.41
CA ARG A 299 16.88 6.90 44.92
C ARG A 299 18.38 7.04 44.64
N TYR A 300 19.20 7.01 45.68
CA TYR A 300 20.66 7.12 45.59
C TYR A 300 21.33 5.93 46.27
N LEU A 301 22.60 5.69 45.90
CA LEU A 301 23.42 4.64 46.51
C LEU A 301 23.87 5.10 47.90
N ALA A 302 23.26 4.54 48.95
CA ALA A 302 23.57 4.88 50.34
C ALA A 302 24.82 4.13 50.85
N GLY A 303 25.13 2.99 50.23
CA GLY A 303 26.31 2.17 50.53
C GLY A 303 26.16 0.78 49.93
N ASN A 304 27.01 -0.16 50.35
CA ASN A 304 26.88 -1.57 49.99
C ASN A 304 26.46 -2.36 51.24
N ARG A 305 25.53 -3.31 51.11
CA ARG A 305 25.25 -4.30 52.16
C ARG A 305 25.85 -5.64 51.74
N SER A 306 26.42 -6.37 52.69
CA SER A 306 26.84 -7.76 52.45
C SER A 306 25.62 -8.67 52.55
N VAL A 307 25.27 -9.35 51.46
CA VAL A 307 24.23 -10.40 51.45
C VAL A 307 24.82 -11.77 51.13
N PRO A 308 24.17 -12.88 51.53
CA PRO A 308 24.59 -14.22 51.14
C PRO A 308 24.69 -14.37 49.62
N ASN A 309 25.80 -14.95 49.13
CA ASN A 309 26.01 -15.17 47.70
C ASN A 309 25.07 -16.27 47.18
N PRO A 310 24.09 -15.97 46.32
CA PRO A 310 23.15 -16.98 45.82
C PRO A 310 23.86 -18.03 44.96
N LYS A 311 24.97 -17.67 44.28
CA LYS A 311 25.75 -18.62 43.47
C LYS A 311 26.41 -19.68 44.34
N ARG A 312 26.95 -19.29 45.50
CA ARG A 312 27.50 -20.23 46.46
C ARG A 312 26.45 -21.23 46.94
N GLY A 313 25.24 -20.77 47.27
CA GLY A 313 24.13 -21.66 47.65
C GLY A 313 23.74 -22.67 46.56
N GLN A 314 23.86 -22.30 45.28
CA GLN A 314 23.66 -23.22 44.16
C GLN A 314 24.78 -24.26 44.07
N PHE A 315 26.04 -23.87 44.28
CA PHE A 315 27.17 -24.79 44.29
C PHE A 315 27.13 -25.75 45.49
N GLU A 316 26.72 -25.27 46.66
CA GLU A 316 26.52 -26.12 47.85
C GLU A 316 25.44 -27.17 47.60
N SER A 317 24.31 -26.78 47.01
CA SER A 317 23.25 -27.72 46.60
C SER A 317 23.76 -28.75 45.58
N LYS A 318 24.48 -28.31 44.54
CA LYS A 318 25.06 -29.21 43.52
C LYS A 318 26.10 -30.18 44.11
N LEU A 319 26.93 -29.69 45.02
CA LEU A 319 27.90 -30.53 45.73
C LEU A 319 27.16 -31.64 46.49
N LEU A 320 26.15 -31.28 47.28
CA LEU A 320 25.34 -32.25 48.03
C LEU A 320 24.68 -33.30 47.12
N GLU A 321 24.17 -32.88 45.96
CA GLU A 321 23.63 -33.81 44.96
C GLU A 321 24.71 -34.77 44.44
N THR A 322 25.89 -34.26 44.08
CA THR A 322 26.99 -35.10 43.58
C THR A 322 27.60 -36.03 44.63
N GLU A 323 27.57 -35.64 45.91
CA GLU A 323 27.99 -36.52 47.00
C GLU A 323 27.00 -37.69 47.18
N ARG A 324 25.68 -37.41 47.05
CA ARG A 324 24.66 -38.47 47.05
C ARG A 324 24.78 -39.39 45.84
N THR A 325 25.05 -38.86 44.65
CA THR A 325 25.24 -39.72 43.47
C THR A 325 26.49 -40.59 43.61
N LEU A 326 27.60 -40.05 44.13
CA LEU A 326 28.80 -40.83 44.42
C LEU A 326 28.50 -42.01 45.33
N GLU A 327 27.78 -41.78 46.44
CA GLU A 327 27.40 -42.86 47.35
C GLU A 327 26.61 -43.96 46.64
N THR A 328 25.68 -43.60 45.74
CA THR A 328 24.93 -44.61 44.97
C THR A 328 25.79 -45.36 43.96
N VAL A 329 26.77 -44.71 43.33
CA VAL A 329 27.68 -45.31 42.36
C VAL A 329 28.63 -46.29 43.05
N GLU A 330 29.21 -45.91 44.19
CA GLU A 330 30.09 -46.79 44.97
C GLU A 330 29.35 -48.02 45.50
N ARG A 331 28.09 -47.88 45.93
CA ARG A 331 27.24 -49.02 46.30
C ARG A 331 27.04 -50.00 45.12
N LYS A 332 26.80 -49.48 43.91
CA LYS A 332 26.64 -50.31 42.69
C LYS A 332 27.95 -51.00 42.30
N GLN A 333 29.06 -50.27 42.34
CA GLN A 333 30.39 -50.82 42.10
C GLN A 333 30.68 -51.99 43.05
N ALA A 334 30.42 -51.81 44.35
CA ALA A 334 30.58 -52.87 45.34
C ALA A 334 29.65 -54.08 45.11
N ALA A 335 28.45 -53.88 44.54
CA ALA A 335 27.57 -54.98 44.16
C ALA A 335 28.13 -55.78 42.97
N VAL A 336 28.53 -55.10 41.90
CA VAL A 336 29.08 -55.74 40.68
C VAL A 336 30.39 -56.49 40.99
N LEU A 337 31.27 -55.91 41.83
CA LEU A 337 32.49 -56.58 42.27
C LEU A 337 32.19 -57.89 43.02
N ARG A 338 31.17 -57.89 43.89
CA ARG A 338 30.77 -59.11 44.61
C ARG A 338 30.24 -60.18 43.67
N GLU A 339 29.46 -59.82 42.66
CA GLU A 339 28.96 -60.77 41.65
C GLU A 339 30.07 -61.35 40.80
N TYR A 340 31.02 -60.51 40.37
CA TYR A 340 32.20 -60.95 39.63
C TYR A 340 33.03 -61.97 40.43
N LEU A 341 33.31 -61.68 41.71
CA LEU A 341 34.07 -62.59 42.57
C LEU A 341 33.34 -63.93 42.76
N ARG A 342 32.00 -63.93 42.89
CA ARG A 342 31.22 -65.18 42.93
C ARG A 342 31.33 -65.97 41.64
N ALA A 343 31.20 -65.31 40.49
CA ALA A 343 31.31 -65.96 39.18
C ALA A 343 32.72 -66.54 38.93
N GLN A 344 33.78 -65.87 39.41
CA GLN A 344 35.14 -66.39 39.36
C GLN A 344 35.31 -67.66 40.21
N VAL A 345 34.74 -67.68 41.42
CA VAL A 345 34.73 -68.88 42.26
C VAL A 345 33.96 -70.03 41.59
N GLU A 346 32.76 -69.78 41.05
CA GLU A 346 31.98 -70.78 40.30
C GLU A 346 32.78 -71.35 39.12
N LEU A 347 33.45 -70.48 38.36
CA LEU A 347 34.27 -70.88 37.22
C LEU A 347 35.44 -71.77 37.64
N GLY A 348 36.11 -71.44 38.75
CA GLY A 348 37.15 -72.28 39.34
C GLY A 348 36.62 -73.68 39.64
N THR A 349 35.46 -73.79 40.30
CA THR A 349 34.86 -75.10 40.62
C THR A 349 34.47 -75.91 39.38
N LEU A 350 33.98 -75.25 38.32
CA LEU A 350 33.62 -75.91 37.05
C LEU A 350 34.86 -76.36 36.27
N ARG A 351 35.94 -75.59 36.32
CA ARG A 351 37.22 -75.98 35.72
C ARG A 351 37.77 -77.25 36.38
N ASP A 352 37.77 -77.30 37.71
CA ASP A 352 38.19 -78.47 38.46
C ASP A 352 37.29 -79.69 38.20
N ALA A 353 35.99 -79.48 37.96
CA ALA A 353 35.06 -80.55 37.59
C ALA A 353 35.33 -81.10 36.18
N ALA A 354 35.51 -80.22 35.19
CA ALA A 354 35.80 -80.60 33.80
C ALA A 354 37.17 -81.30 33.67
N GLU A 355 38.19 -80.85 34.40
CA GLU A 355 39.50 -81.50 34.44
C GLU A 355 39.39 -82.93 35.01
N ARG A 356 38.66 -83.12 36.12
CA ARG A 356 38.37 -84.45 36.68
C ARG A 356 37.56 -85.33 35.73
N CYS A 357 36.62 -84.77 34.97
CA CYS A 357 35.85 -85.51 33.96
C CYS A 357 36.78 -86.04 32.86
N ARG A 358 37.63 -85.18 32.28
CA ARG A 358 38.61 -85.58 31.26
C ARG A 358 39.58 -86.65 31.75
N GLU A 359 40.00 -86.58 33.01
CA GLU A 359 40.86 -87.61 33.60
C GLU A 359 40.14 -88.97 33.67
N ARG A 360 38.84 -88.99 34.00
CA ARG A 360 38.01 -90.21 33.96
C ARG A 360 37.87 -90.75 32.54
N GLU A 361 37.48 -89.93 31.57
CA GLU A 361 37.37 -90.34 30.16
C GLU A 361 38.68 -90.92 29.62
N LYS A 362 39.82 -90.26 29.89
CA LYS A 362 41.14 -90.75 29.47
C LYS A 362 41.46 -92.11 30.09
N ARG A 363 41.04 -92.34 31.33
CA ARG A 363 41.25 -93.62 32.02
C ARG A 363 40.35 -94.70 31.44
N GLU A 364 39.04 -94.46 31.30
CA GLU A 364 38.08 -95.40 30.71
C GLU A 364 38.43 -95.74 29.26
N CYS A 365 38.83 -94.75 28.46
CA CYS A 365 39.26 -94.98 27.09
C CYS A 365 40.54 -95.83 27.01
N ARG A 366 41.51 -95.62 27.92
CA ARG A 366 42.71 -96.47 27.99
C ARG A 366 42.34 -97.91 28.37
N GLU A 367 41.45 -98.09 29.34
CA GLU A 367 40.94 -99.41 29.74
C GLU A 367 40.24 -100.10 28.55
N ALA A 368 39.35 -99.41 27.83
CA ALA A 368 38.64 -99.95 26.66
C ALA A 368 39.58 -100.30 25.47
N LEU A 369 40.64 -99.52 25.24
CA LEU A 369 41.64 -99.83 24.21
C LEU A 369 42.46 -101.08 24.54
N VAL A 370 42.75 -101.31 25.82
CA VAL A 370 43.45 -102.52 26.27
C VAL A 370 42.56 -103.74 26.05
N GLU A 371 41.29 -103.70 26.45
CA GLU A 371 40.30 -104.76 26.20
C GLU A 371 40.18 -105.10 24.71
N CYS A 372 40.00 -104.08 23.86
CA CYS A 372 39.95 -104.24 22.41
C CYS A 372 41.23 -104.90 21.84
N GLY A 373 42.41 -104.49 22.33
CA GLY A 373 43.68 -105.05 21.89
C GLY A 373 43.86 -106.53 22.25
N GLU A 374 43.31 -106.97 23.38
CA GLU A 374 43.33 -108.37 23.80
C GLU A 374 42.38 -109.23 22.94
N GLU A 375 41.18 -108.75 22.68
CA GLU A 375 40.19 -109.50 21.89
C GLU A 375 40.51 -109.55 20.40
N ALA A 376 41.05 -108.47 19.83
CA ALA A 376 41.51 -108.46 18.44
C ALA A 376 42.63 -109.50 18.20
N ARG A 377 43.42 -109.84 19.22
CA ARG A 377 44.41 -110.93 19.14
C ARG A 377 43.77 -112.32 19.24
N ALA A 378 42.67 -112.44 19.98
CA ALA A 378 41.94 -113.70 20.17
C ALA A 378 41.00 -114.05 18.99
N ALA A 379 40.73 -113.09 18.09
CA ALA A 379 39.87 -113.28 16.94
C ALA A 379 40.51 -114.23 15.88
N ALA A 380 40.06 -115.48 15.86
CA ALA A 380 40.55 -116.56 14.99
C ALA A 380 40.16 -116.45 13.50
N LYS A 381 39.52 -115.35 13.10
CA LYS A 381 39.11 -115.12 11.72
C LYS A 381 39.71 -113.80 11.21
N PRO A 382 40.56 -113.85 10.17
CA PRO A 382 41.05 -112.64 9.52
C PRO A 382 39.88 -111.81 9.01
N GLY A 383 39.78 -110.55 9.45
CA GLY A 383 38.85 -109.56 8.91
C GLY A 383 37.59 -109.25 9.72
N SER A 384 37.35 -109.86 10.88
CA SER A 384 36.27 -109.44 11.80
C SER A 384 36.82 -108.67 13.00
N ILE A 385 36.50 -107.37 13.09
CA ILE A 385 36.80 -106.51 14.24
C ILE A 385 35.75 -106.81 15.34
N PRO A 386 36.17 -107.16 16.57
CA PRO A 386 35.26 -107.36 17.71
C PRO A 386 34.48 -106.09 18.05
N GLY A 387 33.26 -106.24 18.56
CA GLY A 387 32.39 -105.09 18.90
C GLY A 387 32.96 -104.25 20.05
N GLU A 388 33.85 -104.84 20.83
CA GLU A 388 34.60 -104.25 21.94
C GLU A 388 35.63 -103.22 21.47
N CYS A 389 36.00 -103.26 20.18
CA CYS A 389 36.86 -102.28 19.51
C CYS A 389 36.10 -101.08 18.93
N ASN A 390 34.91 -100.75 19.44
CA ASN A 390 34.17 -99.57 18.98
C ASN A 390 34.80 -98.26 19.51
N PRO A 391 35.30 -97.36 18.64
CA PRO A 391 35.92 -96.09 19.05
C PRO A 391 34.96 -95.15 19.79
N GLU A 392 33.64 -95.34 19.69
CA GLU A 392 32.66 -94.51 20.39
C GLU A 392 32.69 -94.68 21.91
N ARG A 393 33.24 -95.79 22.44
CA ARG A 393 33.50 -95.94 23.89
C ARG A 393 34.47 -94.90 24.44
N CYS A 394 35.33 -94.36 23.59
CA CYS A 394 36.35 -93.37 23.96
C CYS A 394 35.88 -91.92 23.78
N SER A 395 34.65 -91.67 23.33
CA SER A 395 34.22 -90.33 22.94
C SER A 395 32.90 -89.91 23.57
N GLY A 396 32.92 -88.78 24.30
CA GLY A 396 31.81 -87.84 24.31
C GLY A 396 31.07 -87.60 25.63
N GLN A 397 31.52 -88.12 26.77
CA GLN A 397 30.83 -87.93 28.05
C GLN A 397 31.09 -86.57 28.71
N CYS A 398 32.25 -85.94 28.50
CA CYS A 398 32.66 -84.70 29.17
C CYS A 398 32.42 -83.41 28.37
N THR A 399 31.84 -83.52 27.18
CA THR A 399 31.56 -82.36 26.30
C THR A 399 30.57 -81.37 26.90
N GLN A 400 29.65 -81.84 27.76
CA GLN A 400 28.66 -80.98 28.43
C GLN A 400 29.30 -80.09 29.51
N ASP A 401 30.18 -80.64 30.36
CA ASP A 401 30.87 -79.88 31.41
C ASP A 401 31.81 -78.82 30.82
N GLU A 402 32.47 -79.13 29.72
CA GLU A 402 33.30 -78.17 28.98
C GLU A 402 32.46 -77.06 28.35
N GLY A 403 31.31 -77.41 27.78
CA GLY A 403 30.35 -76.44 27.25
C GLY A 403 29.89 -75.47 28.34
N LEU A 404 29.55 -75.97 29.53
CA LEU A 404 29.15 -75.16 30.69
C LEU A 404 30.29 -74.28 31.21
N MET A 405 31.52 -74.80 31.27
CA MET A 405 32.70 -74.03 31.67
C MET A 405 32.96 -72.87 30.70
N VAL A 406 32.91 -73.11 29.39
CA VAL A 406 33.09 -72.06 28.37
C VAL A 406 31.99 -71.00 28.46
N GLN A 407 30.74 -71.40 28.70
CA GLN A 407 29.63 -70.45 28.88
C GLN A 407 29.83 -69.58 30.13
N LYS A 408 30.20 -70.18 31.26
CA LYS A 408 30.47 -69.45 32.51
C LYS A 408 31.72 -68.59 32.44
N ALA A 409 32.75 -68.99 31.68
CA ALA A 409 33.92 -68.17 31.37
C ALA A 409 33.58 -66.93 30.57
N LYS A 410 32.68 -67.05 29.58
CA LYS A 410 32.15 -65.87 28.88
C LYS A 410 31.37 -64.97 29.82
N ALA A 411 30.53 -65.53 30.71
CA ALA A 411 29.77 -64.75 31.69
C ALA A 411 30.67 -64.02 32.70
N ALA A 412 31.72 -64.67 33.21
CA ALA A 412 32.69 -64.04 34.12
C ALA A 412 33.44 -62.89 33.45
N ARG A 413 33.81 -63.04 32.17
CA ARG A 413 34.47 -61.96 31.39
C ARG A 413 33.56 -60.75 31.17
N VAL A 414 32.25 -60.97 31.00
CA VAL A 414 31.27 -59.86 30.94
C VAL A 414 31.21 -59.12 32.27
N LEU A 415 31.21 -59.84 33.39
CA LEU A 415 31.23 -59.23 34.72
C LEU A 415 32.55 -58.50 35.01
N GLU A 416 33.69 -58.99 34.52
CA GLU A 416 35.00 -58.31 34.64
C GLU A 416 34.96 -56.93 33.97
N LEU A 417 34.45 -56.86 32.74
CA LEU A 417 34.24 -55.60 32.04
C LEU A 417 33.25 -54.70 32.78
N ALA A 418 32.20 -55.27 33.37
CA ALA A 418 31.24 -54.51 34.16
C ALA A 418 31.87 -53.92 35.44
N VAL A 419 32.81 -54.63 36.08
CA VAL A 419 33.58 -54.11 37.23
C VAL A 419 34.48 -52.96 36.81
N GLN A 420 35.20 -53.08 35.68
CA GLN A 420 36.04 -51.99 35.16
C GLN A 420 35.21 -50.74 34.87
N VAL A 421 34.07 -50.89 34.17
CA VAL A 421 33.16 -49.77 33.90
C VAL A 421 32.59 -49.17 35.19
N ALA A 422 32.34 -49.98 36.22
CA ALA A 422 31.86 -49.47 37.50
C ALA A 422 32.96 -48.74 38.30
N LEU A 423 34.21 -49.19 38.22
CA LEU A 423 35.38 -48.51 38.79
C LEU A 423 35.58 -47.14 38.13
N ASP A 424 35.63 -47.11 36.80
CA ASP A 424 35.81 -45.87 36.03
C ASP A 424 34.70 -44.86 36.37
N LYS A 425 33.45 -45.32 36.46
CA LYS A 425 32.30 -44.49 36.87
C LYS A 425 32.45 -43.92 38.28
N ALA A 426 32.96 -44.71 39.22
CA ALA A 426 33.19 -44.24 40.59
C ALA A 426 34.31 -43.18 40.63
N GLU A 427 35.40 -43.39 39.90
CA GLU A 427 36.51 -42.43 39.81
C GLU A 427 36.10 -41.11 39.15
N THR A 428 35.33 -41.17 38.05
CA THR A 428 34.78 -39.97 37.44
C THR A 428 33.89 -39.20 38.41
N GLN A 429 33.05 -39.91 39.17
CA GLN A 429 32.15 -39.26 40.13
C GLN A 429 32.91 -38.65 41.32
N ARG A 430 33.99 -39.29 41.79
CA ARG A 430 34.88 -38.72 42.82
C ARG A 430 35.53 -37.43 42.33
N THR A 431 35.98 -37.41 41.08
CA THR A 431 36.57 -36.22 40.44
C THR A 431 35.55 -35.09 40.35
N GLU A 432 34.30 -35.39 40.01
CA GLU A 432 33.21 -34.40 39.99
C GLU A 432 32.91 -33.81 41.38
N VAL A 433 32.83 -34.65 42.41
CA VAL A 433 32.67 -34.18 43.80
C VAL A 433 33.81 -33.23 44.18
N GLN A 434 35.06 -33.59 43.86
CA GLN A 434 36.20 -32.72 44.15
C GLN A 434 36.11 -31.37 43.41
N ARG A 435 35.76 -31.37 42.13
CA ARG A 435 35.56 -30.13 41.35
C ARG A 435 34.46 -29.25 41.93
N ASN A 436 33.37 -29.84 42.41
CA ASN A 436 32.28 -29.11 43.05
C ASN A 436 32.69 -28.55 44.41
N ARG A 437 33.48 -29.29 45.21
CA ARG A 437 34.08 -28.78 46.46
C ARG A 437 34.97 -27.57 46.20
N ASP A 438 35.84 -27.65 45.21
CA ASP A 438 36.72 -26.54 44.84
C ASP A 438 35.92 -25.32 44.37
N SER A 439 34.79 -25.54 43.68
CA SER A 439 33.90 -24.48 43.21
C SER A 439 33.16 -23.79 44.37
N VAL A 440 32.68 -24.55 45.38
CA VAL A 440 32.11 -23.99 46.61
C VAL A 440 33.16 -23.18 47.39
N PHE A 441 34.40 -23.67 47.47
CA PHE A 441 35.46 -23.00 48.22
C PHE A 441 35.92 -21.68 47.60
N ARG A 442 35.95 -21.60 46.26
CA ARG A 442 36.35 -20.39 45.52
C ARG A 442 35.34 -19.26 45.62
N GLU A 443 34.07 -19.57 45.84
CA GLU A 443 33.00 -18.57 45.88
C GLU A 443 32.88 -17.93 47.27
N PRO A 444 32.93 -16.58 47.36
CA PRO A 444 32.81 -15.89 48.64
C PRO A 444 31.44 -16.13 49.27
N ILE A 445 31.41 -16.14 50.61
CA ILE A 445 30.19 -16.38 51.41
C ILE A 445 29.16 -15.29 51.16
N THR A 446 29.61 -14.05 51.03
CA THR A 446 28.76 -12.88 50.81
C THR A 446 29.20 -12.10 49.59
N VAL A 447 28.24 -11.48 48.91
CA VAL A 447 28.47 -10.50 47.84
C VAL A 447 27.97 -9.14 48.33
N GLU A 448 28.66 -8.08 47.95
CA GLU A 448 28.21 -6.72 48.19
C GLU A 448 27.10 -6.35 47.20
N GLU A 449 25.91 -6.09 47.73
CA GLU A 449 24.80 -5.52 46.97
C GLU A 449 24.69 -4.02 47.25
N PRO A 450 24.47 -3.19 46.22
CA PRO A 450 24.19 -1.78 46.42
C PRO A 450 22.92 -1.60 47.26
N MET A 451 23.07 -0.92 48.40
CA MET A 451 21.97 -0.48 49.25
C MET A 451 21.53 0.91 48.80
N TYR A 452 20.29 1.01 48.35
CA TYR A 452 19.71 2.25 47.93
C TYR A 452 18.80 2.83 49.01
N SER A 453 18.84 4.14 49.20
CA SER A 453 17.91 4.90 50.04
C SER A 453 17.23 5.99 49.22
N ASP A 454 16.05 6.42 49.65
CA ASP A 454 15.29 7.47 48.98
C ASP A 454 15.55 8.81 49.68
N PHE A 455 16.08 9.77 48.93
CA PHE A 455 16.22 11.15 49.37
C PHE A 455 15.02 11.95 48.88
N VAL A 456 14.28 12.55 49.81
CA VAL A 456 13.18 13.47 49.50
C VAL A 456 13.76 14.88 49.40
N TYR A 457 13.43 15.60 48.32
CA TYR A 457 13.85 16.98 48.11
C TYR A 457 12.71 17.84 47.59
N ASP A 458 12.75 19.12 47.97
CA ASP A 458 11.76 20.10 47.56
C ASP A 458 12.01 20.56 46.12
N VAL A 459 10.92 20.68 45.38
CA VAL A 459 10.86 21.06 43.97
C VAL A 459 9.84 22.17 43.84
N GLN A 460 10.26 23.28 43.24
CA GLN A 460 9.43 24.45 43.02
C GLN A 460 8.93 24.44 41.58
N LEU A 461 7.61 24.37 41.39
CA LEU A 461 6.96 24.58 40.11
C LEU A 461 6.68 26.08 39.95
N HIS A 462 7.42 26.73 39.07
CA HIS A 462 7.22 28.13 38.74
C HIS A 462 6.25 28.23 37.56
N ARG A 463 5.16 28.96 37.75
CA ARG A 463 4.16 29.26 36.73
C ARG A 463 4.15 30.75 36.45
N LEU A 464 4.32 31.12 35.18
CA LEU A 464 4.12 32.48 34.71
C LEU A 464 2.95 32.48 33.72
N THR A 465 1.86 33.12 34.11
CA THR A 465 0.67 33.30 33.27
C THR A 465 0.55 34.77 32.90
N VAL A 466 0.38 35.09 31.62
CA VAL A 466 0.00 36.43 31.18
C VAL A 466 -1.41 36.38 30.62
N THR A 467 -2.30 37.21 31.16
CA THR A 467 -3.67 37.35 30.66
C THR A 467 -3.86 38.73 30.03
N ALA A 468 -4.22 38.77 28.75
CA ALA A 468 -4.59 39.99 28.05
C ALA A 468 -6.12 40.04 27.89
N THR A 469 -6.77 41.05 28.46
CA THR A 469 -8.21 41.30 28.30
C THR A 469 -8.41 42.25 27.13
N VAL A 470 -9.00 41.76 26.04
CA VAL A 470 -9.26 42.55 24.83
C VAL A 470 -10.76 42.66 24.61
N THR A 471 -11.24 43.88 24.40
CA THR A 471 -12.61 44.15 23.98
C THR A 471 -12.62 44.48 22.50
N ALA A 472 -13.47 43.79 21.74
CA ALA A 472 -13.62 43.99 20.31
C ALA A 472 -15.06 44.35 19.94
N VAL A 473 -15.20 45.36 19.08
CA VAL A 473 -16.47 45.77 18.47
C VAL A 473 -16.32 45.70 16.96
N MET A 474 -17.11 44.84 16.30
CA MET A 474 -17.13 44.70 14.84
C MET A 474 -18.41 45.33 14.28
N ARG A 475 -18.33 46.49 13.66
CA ARG A 475 -19.48 47.17 13.05
C ARG A 475 -19.53 46.91 11.55
N ASP A 476 -20.71 46.63 10.99
CA ASP A 476 -20.84 46.51 9.54
C ASP A 476 -20.69 47.89 8.87
N LEU A 477 -19.92 47.96 7.78
CA LEU A 477 -19.63 49.24 7.10
C LEU A 477 -20.85 49.87 6.43
N LEU A 478 -21.77 49.04 5.92
CA LEU A 478 -22.97 49.52 5.22
C LEU A 478 -24.13 49.86 6.18
N THR A 479 -24.13 49.30 7.38
CA THR A 479 -25.16 49.52 8.40
C THR A 479 -24.52 49.97 9.72
N PRO A 480 -23.81 51.11 9.73
CA PRO A 480 -23.01 51.55 10.89
C PRO A 480 -23.85 51.90 12.13
N GLN A 481 -25.18 52.04 11.96
CA GLN A 481 -26.12 52.36 13.04
C GLN A 481 -26.42 51.16 13.95
N GLN A 482 -26.23 49.93 13.48
CA GLN A 482 -26.31 48.75 14.35
C GLN A 482 -24.97 48.59 15.07
N VAL A 483 -24.93 48.95 16.35
CA VAL A 483 -23.76 48.73 17.20
C VAL A 483 -23.93 47.38 17.88
N PRO A 484 -23.22 46.32 17.44
CA PRO A 484 -23.25 45.06 18.16
C PRO A 484 -22.63 45.22 19.55
N ALA A 485 -23.08 44.38 20.48
CA ALA A 485 -22.55 44.39 21.84
C ALA A 485 -21.02 44.16 21.83
N PRO A 486 -20.26 44.93 22.64
CA PRO A 486 -18.82 44.71 22.77
C PRO A 486 -18.55 43.31 23.28
N ASN A 487 -17.55 42.65 22.70
CA ASN A 487 -17.13 41.32 23.13
C ASN A 487 -15.78 41.41 23.83
N THR A 488 -15.79 41.25 25.15
CA THR A 488 -14.59 41.26 25.99
C THR A 488 -14.18 39.84 26.30
N GLN A 489 -12.92 39.51 26.04
CA GLN A 489 -12.36 38.18 26.31
C GLN A 489 -10.97 38.25 26.90
N ASP A 490 -10.67 37.24 27.71
CA ASP A 490 -9.36 37.05 28.34
C ASP A 490 -8.54 36.02 27.55
N TYR A 491 -7.37 36.44 27.09
CA TYR A 491 -6.42 35.61 26.37
C TYR A 491 -5.24 35.29 27.28
N ALA A 492 -5.31 34.12 27.91
CA ALA A 492 -4.27 33.61 28.79
C ALA A 492 -3.22 32.80 28.03
N VAL A 493 -1.94 33.06 28.31
CA VAL A 493 -0.79 32.24 27.93
C VAL A 493 -0.01 31.88 29.18
N LEU A 494 0.36 30.60 29.30
CA LEU A 494 0.99 30.02 30.47
C LEU A 494 2.32 29.40 30.06
N HIS A 495 3.34 29.62 30.89
CA HIS A 495 4.59 28.89 30.82
C HIS A 495 4.94 28.38 32.21
N GLU A 496 5.31 27.10 32.28
CA GLU A 496 5.63 26.40 33.52
C GLU A 496 7.03 25.83 33.43
N ASP A 497 7.78 25.95 34.52
CA ASP A 497 9.09 25.34 34.65
C ASP A 497 9.32 24.82 36.08
N VAL A 498 10.13 23.78 36.21
CA VAL A 498 10.38 23.08 37.46
C VAL A 498 11.82 23.30 37.87
N ALA A 499 12.03 23.91 39.05
CA ALA A 499 13.36 24.16 39.58
C ALA A 499 13.60 23.44 40.90
N HIS A 500 14.85 23.08 41.14
CA HIS A 500 15.28 22.49 42.40
C HIS A 500 16.74 22.75 42.69
N LYS A 501 17.06 22.79 43.98
CA LYS A 501 18.45 22.94 44.44
C LYS A 501 19.24 21.68 44.11
N GLY A 502 20.53 21.87 43.80
CA GLY A 502 21.45 20.75 43.64
C GLY A 502 21.79 20.12 44.98
N TYR A 503 21.78 18.79 45.02
CA TYR A 503 22.25 17.99 46.14
C TYR A 503 23.29 16.99 45.65
N ASP A 504 24.53 17.46 45.50
CA ASP A 504 25.67 16.69 44.95
C ASP A 504 25.86 15.34 45.65
N ARG A 505 25.69 15.30 46.99
CA ARG A 505 25.80 14.09 47.81
C ARG A 505 24.84 12.98 47.38
N TYR A 506 23.69 13.33 46.80
CA TYR A 506 22.65 12.39 46.37
C TYR A 506 22.55 12.30 44.83
N GLY A 507 23.49 12.90 44.10
CA GLY A 507 23.53 12.90 42.64
C GLY A 507 22.38 13.69 41.99
N VAL A 508 21.81 14.65 42.70
CA VAL A 508 20.76 15.55 42.18
C VAL A 508 21.45 16.83 41.73
N LEU A 509 21.50 17.09 40.42
CA LEU A 509 22.06 18.32 39.88
C LEU A 509 21.11 19.49 40.10
N ALA A 510 21.65 20.69 40.30
CA ALA A 510 20.83 21.89 40.38
C ALA A 510 20.14 22.16 39.04
N ASP A 511 18.84 22.42 39.08
CA ASP A 511 18.06 22.84 37.91
C ASP A 511 17.54 24.25 38.18
N PRO A 512 18.21 25.29 37.64
CA PRO A 512 17.79 26.66 37.83
C PRO A 512 16.50 26.95 37.04
N VAL A 513 15.69 27.89 37.54
CA VAL A 513 14.47 28.33 36.86
C VAL A 513 14.79 28.90 35.48
N GLN A 514 14.22 28.31 34.44
CA GLN A 514 14.28 28.74 33.04
C GLN A 514 12.89 29.16 32.55
N LEU A 515 12.30 30.16 33.22
CA LEU A 515 11.06 30.77 32.73
C LEU A 515 11.34 31.70 31.54
N ARG A 516 10.49 31.59 30.51
CA ARG A 516 10.39 32.60 29.45
C ARG A 516 10.14 34.00 30.00
N ASN A 517 10.62 35.00 29.28
CA ASN A 517 10.44 36.40 29.65
C ASN A 517 8.96 36.79 29.56
N GLU A 518 8.51 37.62 30.50
CA GLU A 518 7.15 38.15 30.55
C GLU A 518 6.76 38.87 29.25
N LEU A 519 7.70 39.62 28.64
CA LEU A 519 7.49 40.30 27.36
C LEU A 519 7.15 39.32 26.22
N GLU A 520 7.76 38.14 26.21
CA GLU A 520 7.46 37.13 25.20
C GLU A 520 6.05 36.57 25.38
N LEU A 521 5.63 36.30 26.62
CA LEU A 521 4.30 35.79 26.91
C LEU A 521 3.21 36.85 26.66
N ARG A 522 3.51 38.13 26.84
CA ARG A 522 2.65 39.25 26.43
C ARG A 522 2.45 39.27 24.91
N VAL A 523 3.54 39.10 24.16
CA VAL A 523 3.47 38.97 22.70
C VAL A 523 2.61 37.77 22.28
N ASP A 524 2.83 36.61 22.90
CA ASP A 524 2.05 35.39 22.61
C ASP A 524 0.56 35.57 22.96
N ALA A 525 0.24 36.28 24.05
CA ALA A 525 -1.13 36.61 24.42
C ALA A 525 -1.80 37.55 23.39
N GLY A 526 -1.05 38.52 22.87
CA GLY A 526 -1.47 39.38 21.77
C GLY A 526 -1.71 38.60 20.49
N ASP A 527 -0.78 37.74 20.09
CA ASP A 527 -0.91 36.90 18.88
C ASP A 527 -2.11 35.93 18.99
N LYS A 528 -2.37 35.38 20.19
CA LYS A 528 -3.56 34.55 20.46
C LYS A 528 -4.87 35.35 20.33
N ALA A 529 -4.89 36.60 20.80
CA ALA A 529 -6.03 37.48 20.65
C ALA A 529 -6.29 37.83 19.18
N VAL A 530 -5.26 38.16 18.40
CA VAL A 530 -5.39 38.44 16.96
C VAL A 530 -5.88 37.23 16.19
N ALA A 531 -5.40 36.03 16.52
CA ALA A 531 -5.85 34.81 15.87
C ALA A 531 -7.36 34.57 16.07
N ASP A 532 -7.89 34.81 17.28
CA ASP A 532 -9.33 34.71 17.54
C ASP A 532 -10.12 35.80 16.80
N LEU A 533 -9.60 37.03 16.77
CA LEU A 533 -10.21 38.13 16.00
C LEU A 533 -10.25 37.81 14.50
N ALA A 534 -9.17 37.27 13.93
CA ALA A 534 -9.11 36.84 12.55
C ALA A 534 -10.15 35.75 12.24
N LYS A 535 -10.34 34.80 13.17
CA LYS A 535 -11.39 33.77 13.06
C LYS A 535 -12.79 34.38 12.99
N ARG A 536 -13.10 35.35 13.86
CA ARG A 536 -14.42 36.04 13.85
C ARG A 536 -14.65 36.87 12.60
N VAL A 537 -13.62 37.56 12.13
CA VAL A 537 -13.65 38.30 10.87
C VAL A 537 -13.93 37.34 9.72
N LYS A 538 -13.31 36.16 9.72
CA LYS A 538 -13.59 35.10 8.75
C LYS A 538 -15.03 34.58 8.86
N GLU A 539 -15.56 34.36 10.06
CA GLU A 539 -16.97 33.96 10.24
C GLU A 539 -17.94 35.00 9.65
N ARG A 540 -17.65 36.30 9.81
CA ARG A 540 -18.42 37.39 9.18
C ARG A 540 -18.30 37.38 7.67
N PHE A 541 -17.10 37.15 7.15
CA PHE A 541 -16.87 36.97 5.72
C PHE A 541 -17.64 35.76 5.17
N ASP A 542 -17.67 34.65 5.90
CA ASP A 542 -18.37 33.42 5.51
C ASP A 542 -19.87 33.64 5.38
N VAL A 543 -20.48 34.43 6.27
CA VAL A 543 -21.89 34.84 6.15
C VAL A 543 -22.11 35.71 4.91
N TYR A 544 -21.22 36.67 4.63
CA TYR A 544 -21.29 37.50 3.42
C TYR A 544 -21.16 36.64 2.14
N ARG A 545 -20.18 35.75 2.12
CA ARG A 545 -19.92 34.78 1.06
C ARG A 545 -21.14 33.88 0.81
N GLY A 546 -21.72 33.33 1.87
CA GLY A 546 -22.92 32.50 1.81
C GLY A 546 -24.10 33.21 1.14
N LYS A 547 -24.39 34.44 1.54
CA LYS A 547 -25.46 35.26 0.92
C LYS A 547 -25.23 35.47 -0.58
N ARG A 548 -24.00 35.77 -1.00
CA ARG A 548 -23.65 35.96 -2.43
C ARG A 548 -23.80 34.68 -3.24
N VAL A 549 -23.45 33.53 -2.66
CA VAL A 549 -23.65 32.23 -3.30
C VAL A 549 -25.15 31.91 -3.42
N GLU A 550 -25.96 32.21 -2.40
CA GLU A 550 -27.42 32.05 -2.49
C GLU A 550 -28.05 32.95 -3.55
N ASP A 551 -27.61 34.21 -3.66
CA ASP A 551 -28.06 35.12 -4.71
C ASP A 551 -27.70 34.57 -6.10
N ALA A 552 -26.48 34.04 -6.27
CA ALA A 552 -26.08 33.38 -7.51
C ALA A 552 -26.95 32.14 -7.82
N ARG A 553 -27.24 31.31 -6.82
CA ARG A 553 -28.11 30.12 -6.94
C ARG A 553 -29.53 30.49 -7.40
N ARG A 554 -30.11 31.57 -6.87
CA ARG A 554 -31.43 32.06 -7.29
C ARG A 554 -31.45 32.43 -8.78
N GLY A 555 -30.35 32.96 -9.31
CA GLY A 555 -30.20 33.28 -10.72
C GLY A 555 -30.02 32.07 -11.65
N MET A 556 -29.62 30.90 -11.12
CA MET A 556 -29.27 29.71 -11.93
C MET A 556 -30.44 29.08 -12.72
N VAL A 557 -31.66 29.62 -12.62
CA VAL A 557 -32.78 29.27 -13.52
C VAL A 557 -32.42 29.56 -14.99
N ARG A 558 -31.60 30.59 -15.25
CA ARG A 558 -31.11 30.95 -16.58
C ARG A 558 -29.59 31.17 -16.54
N PRO A 559 -28.78 30.11 -16.53
CA PRO A 559 -27.33 30.20 -16.29
C PRO A 559 -26.56 30.94 -17.40
N GLY A 560 -27.17 31.15 -18.57
CA GLY A 560 -26.58 31.91 -19.68
C GLY A 560 -26.96 33.39 -19.72
N ALA A 561 -27.86 33.86 -18.85
CA ALA A 561 -28.24 35.27 -18.81
C ALA A 561 -27.07 36.12 -18.29
N GLU A 562 -26.82 37.28 -18.90
CA GLU A 562 -25.61 38.07 -18.63
C GLU A 562 -25.54 38.55 -17.17
N ASP A 563 -26.66 38.97 -16.60
CA ASP A 563 -26.84 39.40 -15.21
C ASP A 563 -26.60 38.27 -14.20
N VAL A 564 -27.09 37.07 -14.53
CA VAL A 564 -26.86 35.85 -13.73
C VAL A 564 -25.38 35.50 -13.71
N VAL A 565 -24.72 35.57 -14.87
CA VAL A 565 -23.29 35.30 -15.01
C VAL A 565 -22.46 36.31 -14.22
N GLU A 566 -22.80 37.60 -14.28
CA GLU A 566 -22.11 38.65 -13.50
C GLU A 566 -22.19 38.37 -11.98
N THR A 567 -23.35 37.93 -11.51
CA THR A 567 -23.56 37.61 -10.09
C THR A 567 -22.82 36.33 -9.69
N ALA A 568 -22.89 35.30 -10.54
CA ALA A 568 -22.27 34.01 -10.31
C ALA A 568 -20.74 34.10 -10.29
N VAL A 569 -20.13 34.79 -11.25
CA VAL A 569 -18.67 34.95 -11.29
C VAL A 569 -18.16 35.68 -10.04
N ARG A 570 -18.86 36.72 -9.58
CA ARG A 570 -18.53 37.42 -8.33
C ARG A 570 -18.61 36.50 -7.10
N ALA A 571 -19.65 35.66 -7.02
CA ALA A 571 -19.78 34.67 -5.95
C ALA A 571 -18.70 33.57 -6.01
N LEU A 572 -18.34 33.13 -7.22
CA LEU A 572 -17.28 32.12 -7.43
C LEU A 572 -15.90 32.65 -7.04
N LEU A 573 -15.61 33.92 -7.29
CA LEU A 573 -14.36 34.55 -6.86
C LEU A 573 -14.25 34.70 -5.33
N LEU A 574 -15.38 34.81 -4.62
CA LEU A 574 -15.43 34.80 -3.15
C LEU A 574 -15.19 33.40 -2.55
N THR A 575 -15.38 32.35 -3.35
CA THR A 575 -15.28 30.93 -2.96
C THR A 575 -14.12 30.23 -3.66
N ALA A 576 -13.07 30.97 -4.01
CA ALA A 576 -11.93 30.42 -4.76
C ALA A 576 -11.20 29.26 -4.02
N ASP A 577 -11.36 29.17 -2.70
CA ASP A 577 -10.89 28.08 -1.85
C ASP A 577 -11.69 26.78 -2.03
N ALA A 578 -13.00 26.89 -2.21
CA ALA A 578 -13.92 25.76 -2.34
C ALA A 578 -15.15 26.17 -3.18
N PRO A 579 -15.04 26.19 -4.52
CA PRO A 579 -16.09 26.75 -5.37
C PRO A 579 -17.34 25.84 -5.39
N PRO A 580 -18.55 26.42 -5.23
CA PRO A 580 -19.80 25.67 -5.32
C PRO A 580 -20.00 25.11 -6.72
N GLN A 581 -19.87 23.79 -6.87
CA GLN A 581 -19.97 23.09 -8.16
C GLN A 581 -21.35 23.24 -8.80
N ASP A 582 -22.40 23.40 -7.98
CA ASP A 582 -23.77 23.64 -8.42
C ASP A 582 -23.96 25.00 -9.11
N VAL A 583 -23.05 25.96 -8.91
CA VAL A 583 -23.02 27.26 -9.61
C VAL A 583 -21.97 27.24 -10.73
N LEU A 584 -20.80 26.68 -10.46
CA LEU A 584 -19.68 26.65 -11.41
C LEU A 584 -20.03 25.86 -12.69
N GLN A 585 -20.57 24.65 -12.54
CA GLN A 585 -20.83 23.77 -13.68
C GLN A 585 -21.91 24.31 -14.63
N PRO A 586 -23.07 24.81 -14.16
CA PRO A 586 -24.07 25.38 -15.07
C PRO A 586 -23.57 26.62 -15.82
N VAL A 587 -22.85 27.52 -15.15
CA VAL A 587 -22.27 28.72 -15.79
C VAL A 587 -21.22 28.32 -16.82
N ALA A 588 -20.33 27.39 -16.48
CA ALA A 588 -19.32 26.87 -17.38
C ALA A 588 -19.94 26.23 -18.63
N ARG A 589 -20.95 25.36 -18.46
CA ARG A 589 -21.67 24.73 -19.57
C ARG A 589 -22.39 25.75 -20.44
N ALA A 590 -23.08 26.72 -19.84
CA ALA A 590 -23.79 27.78 -20.57
C ALA A 590 -22.86 28.67 -21.40
N ARG A 591 -21.60 28.83 -20.98
CA ARG A 591 -20.56 29.58 -21.70
C ARG A 591 -19.57 28.69 -22.44
N GLY A 592 -19.83 27.39 -22.50
CA GLY A 592 -19.05 26.40 -23.25
C GLY A 592 -17.67 26.08 -22.68
N LEU A 593 -17.30 26.49 -21.47
CA LEU A 593 -15.97 26.21 -20.90
C LEU A 593 -15.71 24.72 -20.73
N THR A 594 -14.53 24.25 -21.16
CA THR A 594 -14.09 22.85 -21.00
C THR A 594 -13.39 22.62 -19.67
N ARG A 595 -12.69 23.65 -19.16
CA ARG A 595 -11.99 23.62 -17.85
C ARG A 595 -12.53 24.74 -16.95
N PRO A 596 -13.59 24.47 -16.15
CA PRO A 596 -14.23 25.52 -15.36
C PRO A 596 -13.32 26.12 -14.28
N GLU A 597 -12.33 25.39 -13.77
CA GLU A 597 -11.43 25.85 -12.70
C GLU A 597 -10.54 27.04 -13.14
N ALA A 598 -10.26 27.15 -14.45
CA ALA A 598 -9.48 28.25 -15.03
C ALA A 598 -10.09 29.64 -14.76
N LEU A 599 -11.40 29.70 -14.47
CA LEU A 599 -12.07 30.93 -14.01
C LEU A 599 -11.42 31.50 -12.74
N LEU A 600 -11.00 30.62 -11.83
CA LEU A 600 -10.43 30.97 -10.52
C LEU A 600 -8.92 31.25 -10.58
N GLY A 601 -8.28 30.98 -11.73
CA GLY A 601 -6.84 31.10 -11.94
C GLY A 601 -6.05 29.85 -11.55
N GLN A 602 -6.72 28.70 -11.50
CA GLN A 602 -6.12 27.38 -11.26
C GLN A 602 -5.84 26.64 -12.57
#